data_AF-A0A1M5RNF1-F1
#
_entry.id   AF-A0A1M5RNF1-F1
#
_cell.length_a   1.000
_cell.length_b   1.000
_cell.length_c   1.000
_cell.angle_alpha   90.00
_cell.angle_beta   90.00
_cell.angle_gamma   90.00
#
_symmetry.space_group_name_H-M   'P 1'
#
loop_
_entity.id
_entity.type
_entity.pdbx_description
1 polymer ?
#
loop_
_entity_poly.entity_id
_entity_poly.type
_entity_poly.pdbx_seq_one_letter_code
_entity_poly.pdbx_strand_id
1 'polypeptide(L)'
;MKIQEIFRMALACTLLLAAHGASAACLSSEVESNNSDSSANTGACSGTAISGTIASSTDVDWFKLDVTGPGTISINLAHDSGIDLDWYLYKATGSYVAYRSTVSNPETGSYGATAAGTYYVRVKSYTGSGRYTLNVTFPGASGGGGGGTPTACTLPSAVNLGKTGNATPKATSTSGGVVLMGGGMDVDNAIKWMINKSGGGDFVVIRSSGTNAYNDYIYGLGGSNSVQTLLITSVAQANDACVVQTIKSAGAVFLAGGDQANYINYFKGQGVGTALNYLINTKQAPVGGTSAGMAIQGQYYHPGGAEVTTVLNNPTAAAIGNNFLANGGLTNLVTEPHFAERARQPRLTGFMASMLYNYAVSWQSVRGVSADEATAVAIDANGVGNVYGAGNVNFVRATGAPETLAPGAKLTWQLSQKALQMYQVPGTVNGSNAFNLGTWTGSGGITRYWAVSNGVLTIY
;
A
#
# COMPACT_ATOMS: atom_id res chain seq x y z
N MET A 1 32.40 -59.63 37.27
CA MET A 1 31.24 -60.13 38.03
C MET A 1 30.15 -59.08 37.91
N LYS A 2 28.95 -59.51 37.47
CA LYS A 2 27.80 -58.73 36.99
C LYS A 2 27.08 -57.95 38.10
N ILE A 3 26.34 -56.91 37.68
CA ILE A 3 24.96 -56.46 38.05
C ILE A 3 24.78 -55.10 37.31
N GLN A 4 24.15 -54.95 36.12
CA GLN A 4 22.72 -55.05 35.73
C GLN A 4 21.82 -54.25 36.71
N GLU A 5 21.08 -53.18 36.38
CA GLU A 5 20.06 -53.03 35.33
C GLU A 5 19.33 -51.66 35.46
N ILE A 6 18.84 -51.13 34.33
CA ILE A 6 17.56 -50.39 34.11
C ILE A 6 17.41 -48.92 34.63
N PHE A 7 17.23 -47.94 33.72
CA PHE A 7 15.91 -47.41 33.30
C PHE A 7 16.07 -46.41 32.13
N ARG A 8 15.22 -46.55 31.10
CA ARG A 8 15.09 -45.68 29.93
C ARG A 8 14.24 -44.46 30.29
N MET A 9 14.66 -43.25 29.90
CA MET A 9 13.73 -42.21 29.44
C MET A 9 14.49 -41.13 28.66
N ALA A 10 14.36 -41.18 27.34
CA ALA A 10 14.73 -40.06 26.48
C ALA A 10 13.69 -38.95 26.70
N LEU A 11 14.08 -37.90 27.42
CA LEU A 11 13.33 -36.65 27.41
C LEU A 11 13.95 -35.76 26.33
N ALA A 12 13.49 -35.93 25.09
CA ALA A 12 13.62 -34.90 24.08
C ALA A 12 12.72 -33.73 24.52
N CYS A 13 13.26 -32.84 25.35
CA CYS A 13 12.66 -31.54 25.58
C CYS A 13 12.99 -30.68 24.36
N THR A 14 12.17 -30.80 23.32
CA THR A 14 12.13 -29.81 22.24
C THR A 14 11.59 -28.54 22.86
N LEU A 15 12.50 -27.69 23.35
CA LEU A 15 12.17 -26.31 23.68
C LEU A 15 11.77 -25.65 22.36
N LEU A 16 10.47 -25.58 22.11
CA LEU A 16 9.90 -24.70 21.11
C LEU A 16 10.24 -23.29 21.59
N LEU A 17 11.37 -22.72 21.13
CA LEU A 17 11.49 -21.27 21.14
C LEU A 17 10.41 -20.79 20.18
N ALA A 18 9.25 -20.44 20.74
CA ALA A 18 8.45 -19.39 20.16
C ALA A 18 9.37 -18.18 20.07
N ALA A 19 9.95 -17.96 18.89
CA ALA A 19 10.53 -16.69 18.50
C ALA A 19 9.37 -15.68 18.51
N HIS A 20 9.05 -15.21 19.71
CA HIS A 20 8.40 -13.94 19.90
C HIS A 20 9.36 -12.95 19.24
N GLY A 21 8.99 -12.49 18.05
CA GLY A 21 9.63 -11.32 17.44
C GLY A 21 9.36 -10.13 18.35
N ALA A 22 10.11 -10.02 19.44
CA ALA A 22 10.22 -8.80 20.20
C ALA A 22 10.78 -7.77 19.22
N SER A 23 9.93 -6.84 18.81
CA SER A 23 10.39 -5.64 18.13
C SER A 23 11.37 -4.97 19.08
N ALA A 24 12.66 -4.91 18.71
CA ALA A 24 13.67 -4.27 19.55
C ALA A 24 13.23 -2.82 19.81
N ALA A 25 13.21 -2.41 21.07
CA ALA A 25 12.89 -1.05 21.45
C ALA A 25 13.92 -0.09 20.82
N CYS A 26 13.45 1.08 20.42
CA CYS A 26 14.31 2.05 19.77
C CYS A 26 15.33 2.64 20.74
N LEU A 27 16.54 2.85 20.25
CA LEU A 27 17.61 3.50 20.99
C LEU A 27 17.16 4.91 21.40
N SER A 28 17.19 5.19 22.70
CA SER A 28 16.79 6.47 23.30
C SER A 28 17.87 7.08 24.20
N SER A 29 18.93 6.31 24.45
CA SER A 29 20.16 6.73 25.11
C SER A 29 21.31 6.00 24.43
N GLU A 30 22.46 6.66 24.31
CA GLU A 30 23.69 6.01 23.88
C GLU A 30 24.07 4.86 24.83
N VAL A 31 24.91 3.96 24.34
CA VAL A 31 25.51 2.87 25.12
C VAL A 31 27.00 2.84 24.86
N GLU A 32 27.80 3.15 25.88
CA GLU A 32 29.26 3.09 25.78
C GLU A 32 29.80 1.65 25.85
N SER A 33 30.87 1.31 25.14
CA SER A 33 31.64 2.18 24.24
C SER A 33 31.10 2.16 22.81
N ASN A 34 30.90 3.32 22.19
CA ASN A 34 30.48 3.48 20.79
C ASN A 34 31.49 4.30 19.95
N ASN A 35 32.75 4.28 20.39
CA ASN A 35 33.82 5.18 19.95
C ASN A 35 34.40 4.92 18.54
N SER A 36 33.77 4.03 17.77
CA SER A 36 34.12 3.72 16.39
C SER A 36 32.90 3.32 15.58
N ASP A 37 33.00 3.37 14.25
CA ASP A 37 31.98 2.86 13.33
C ASP A 37 31.66 1.37 13.57
N SER A 38 32.66 0.57 13.92
CA SER A 38 32.50 -0.85 14.27
C SER A 38 31.81 -1.12 15.61
N SER A 39 31.83 -0.14 16.52
CA SER A 39 31.17 -0.19 17.83
C SER A 39 29.91 0.69 17.90
N ALA A 40 29.49 1.25 16.76
CA ALA A 40 28.37 2.17 16.69
C ALA A 40 27.10 1.61 17.34
N ASN A 41 26.40 2.45 18.10
CA ASN A 41 25.11 2.09 18.66
C ASN A 41 24.11 1.78 17.53
N THR A 42 23.44 0.65 17.66
CA THR A 42 22.45 0.15 16.69
C THR A 42 21.03 0.31 17.23
N GLY A 43 20.02 0.11 16.39
CA GLY A 43 18.62 0.25 16.81
C GLY A 43 18.14 1.70 16.90
N ALA A 44 18.87 2.64 16.29
CA ALA A 44 18.36 4.00 16.08
C ALA A 44 17.11 3.94 15.22
N CYS A 45 16.07 4.65 15.67
CA CYS A 45 14.82 4.74 14.94
C CYS A 45 14.55 6.17 14.51
N SER A 46 13.94 6.31 13.33
CA SER A 46 13.62 7.58 12.72
C SER A 46 12.72 8.42 13.64
N GLY A 47 13.20 9.62 13.96
CA GLY A 47 12.52 10.60 14.80
C GLY A 47 12.64 10.37 16.31
N THR A 48 13.33 9.31 16.75
CA THR A 48 13.59 9.07 18.18
C THR A 48 14.80 9.87 18.64
N ALA A 49 14.61 10.66 19.69
CA ALA A 49 15.71 11.39 20.32
C ALA A 49 16.58 10.40 21.11
N ILE A 50 17.89 10.47 20.89
CA ILE A 50 18.90 9.71 21.60
C ILE A 50 19.65 10.68 22.51
N SER A 51 19.60 10.45 23.81
CA SER A 51 20.43 11.18 24.78
C SER A 51 21.85 10.65 24.74
N GLY A 52 22.86 11.52 24.73
CA GLY A 52 24.26 11.12 24.81
C GLY A 52 25.13 12.10 25.58
N THR A 53 26.38 11.73 25.82
CA THR A 53 27.38 12.48 26.59
C THR A 53 28.76 12.28 26.00
N ILE A 54 29.32 13.34 25.44
CA ILE A 54 30.75 13.39 25.13
C ILE A 54 31.51 13.62 26.44
N ALA A 55 32.13 12.58 26.99
CA ALA A 55 32.77 12.59 28.31
C ALA A 55 34.17 13.24 28.30
N SER A 56 34.85 13.26 27.14
CA SER A 56 36.19 13.85 26.99
C SER A 56 36.43 14.34 25.55
N SER A 57 37.53 15.06 25.31
CA SER A 57 37.88 15.54 23.97
C SER A 57 38.25 14.43 22.97
N THR A 58 38.53 13.22 23.46
CA THR A 58 38.80 12.04 22.63
C THR A 58 37.59 11.14 22.46
N ASP A 59 36.48 11.47 23.11
CA ASP A 59 35.23 10.73 23.05
C ASP A 59 34.44 11.12 21.79
N VAL A 60 33.98 10.11 21.05
CA VAL A 60 33.28 10.26 19.78
C VAL A 60 32.15 9.24 19.69
N ASP A 61 30.93 9.67 19.43
CA ASP A 61 29.80 8.74 19.49
C ASP A 61 29.33 8.37 18.09
N TRP A 62 29.27 7.08 17.79
CA TRP A 62 28.78 6.58 16.51
C TRP A 62 27.40 5.94 16.64
N PHE A 63 26.48 6.32 15.74
CA PHE A 63 25.13 5.77 15.64
C PHE A 63 24.89 5.20 14.25
N LYS A 64 24.44 3.94 14.17
CA LYS A 64 24.10 3.26 12.93
C LYS A 64 22.64 3.48 12.58
N LEU A 65 22.38 3.93 11.36
CA LEU A 65 21.05 4.09 10.78
C LEU A 65 20.82 3.03 9.69
N ASP A 66 19.70 2.32 9.78
CA ASP A 66 19.26 1.38 8.75
C ASP A 66 18.22 2.08 7.84
N VAL A 67 18.72 2.68 6.75
CA VAL A 67 17.88 3.43 5.79
C VAL A 67 17.27 2.46 4.79
N THR A 68 15.95 2.35 4.78
CA THR A 68 15.20 1.33 4.03
C THR A 68 14.85 1.73 2.60
N GLY A 69 15.15 2.95 2.19
CA GLY A 69 14.83 3.44 0.84
C GLY A 69 15.35 4.86 0.57
N PRO A 70 15.22 5.36 -0.67
CA PRO A 70 15.58 6.74 -0.99
C PRO A 70 14.73 7.73 -0.18
N GLY A 71 15.34 8.84 0.22
CA GLY A 71 14.67 9.90 0.99
C GLY A 71 15.65 10.72 1.81
N THR A 72 15.11 11.67 2.58
CA THR A 72 15.95 12.62 3.33
C THR A 72 16.34 12.06 4.70
N ILE A 73 17.63 12.09 5.01
CA ILE A 73 18.17 11.96 6.35
C ILE A 73 18.32 13.38 6.90
N SER A 74 17.58 13.74 7.94
CA SER A 74 17.70 15.04 8.62
C SER A 74 18.23 14.83 10.02
N ILE A 75 19.24 15.62 10.40
CA ILE A 75 19.93 15.52 11.69
C ILE A 75 19.71 16.83 12.44
N ASN A 76 19.39 16.70 13.73
CA ASN A 76 19.31 17.77 14.70
C ASN A 76 20.12 17.33 15.93
N LEU A 77 21.21 18.04 16.21
CA LEU A 77 22.06 17.82 17.37
C LEU A 77 21.95 19.04 18.29
N ALA A 78 21.30 18.86 19.44
CA ALA A 78 21.26 19.87 20.49
C ALA A 78 22.23 19.48 21.61
N HIS A 79 22.92 20.43 22.23
CA HIS A 79 23.88 20.14 23.30
C HIS A 79 23.75 21.13 24.47
N ASP A 80 24.42 20.85 25.59
CA ASP A 80 24.42 21.75 26.75
C ASP A 80 25.04 23.13 26.42
N SER A 81 24.72 24.13 27.22
CA SER A 81 25.33 25.46 27.11
C SER A 81 26.82 25.42 27.50
N GLY A 82 27.68 26.09 26.74
CA GLY A 82 29.12 26.22 27.06
C GLY A 82 30.00 25.10 26.51
N ILE A 83 29.43 24.21 25.69
CA ILE A 83 30.15 23.24 24.87
C ILE A 83 29.79 23.45 23.39
N ASP A 84 30.56 22.87 22.49
CA ASP A 84 30.38 22.93 21.04
C ASP A 84 30.66 21.55 20.46
N LEU A 85 29.63 20.93 19.87
CA LEU A 85 29.68 19.57 19.32
C LEU A 85 29.33 19.59 17.84
N ASP A 86 30.08 18.83 17.05
CA ASP A 86 29.88 18.67 15.61
C ASP A 86 29.24 17.32 15.28
N TRP A 87 28.55 17.23 14.13
CA TRP A 87 28.15 15.94 13.56
C TRP A 87 28.60 15.72 12.11
N TYR A 88 28.83 14.44 11.79
CA TYR A 88 29.23 13.97 10.46
C TYR A 88 28.40 12.75 10.07
N LEU A 89 27.81 12.77 8.88
CA LEU A 89 27.04 11.66 8.32
C LEU A 89 27.90 10.88 7.31
N TYR A 90 28.08 9.58 7.52
CA TYR A 90 28.81 8.66 6.67
C TYR A 90 27.87 7.67 5.98
N LYS A 91 28.27 7.17 4.82
CA LYS A 91 27.75 5.93 4.23
C LYS A 91 28.44 4.73 4.86
N ALA A 92 27.99 3.52 4.53
CA ALA A 92 28.61 2.27 4.98
C ALA A 92 30.12 2.18 4.69
N THR A 93 30.59 2.82 3.62
CA THR A 93 32.01 2.94 3.27
C THR A 93 32.32 4.34 2.73
N GLY A 94 33.58 4.76 2.84
CA GLY A 94 34.07 6.04 2.29
C GLY A 94 33.98 7.23 3.26
N SER A 95 34.14 8.44 2.73
CA SER A 95 34.12 9.70 3.50
C SER A 95 32.69 10.13 3.88
N TYR A 96 32.57 11.12 4.77
CA TYR A 96 31.28 11.70 5.12
C TYR A 96 30.61 12.37 3.91
N VAL A 97 29.28 12.34 3.88
CA VAL A 97 28.43 12.85 2.80
C VAL A 97 27.64 14.10 3.19
N ALA A 98 27.56 14.39 4.48
CA ALA A 98 27.08 15.66 5.03
C ALA A 98 27.71 15.87 6.41
N TYR A 99 27.87 17.12 6.84
CA TYR A 99 28.33 17.47 8.18
C TYR A 99 27.88 18.88 8.55
N ARG A 100 27.89 19.18 9.85
CA ARG A 100 27.88 20.54 10.38
C ARG A 100 28.98 20.66 11.42
N SER A 101 29.63 21.81 11.40
CA SER A 101 30.66 22.18 12.36
C SER A 101 30.60 23.69 12.52
N THR A 102 29.68 24.10 13.37
CA THR A 102 29.25 25.47 13.60
C THR A 102 28.98 25.66 15.09
N VAL A 103 28.98 26.91 15.56
CA VAL A 103 28.62 27.22 16.96
C VAL A 103 27.11 27.17 17.25
N SER A 104 26.30 26.58 16.36
CA SER A 104 24.83 26.63 16.44
C SER A 104 24.31 25.59 17.41
N ASN A 105 23.28 25.91 18.18
CA ASN A 105 22.61 24.95 19.04
C ASN A 105 21.08 25.11 18.90
N PRO A 106 20.37 24.17 18.24
CA PRO A 106 20.89 22.92 17.68
C PRO A 106 21.67 23.10 16.36
N GLU A 107 22.63 22.22 16.13
CA GLU A 107 23.24 22.00 14.83
C GLU A 107 22.33 21.17 13.93
N THR A 108 21.94 21.71 12.77
CA THR A 108 20.99 21.05 11.88
C THR A 108 21.47 20.92 10.44
N GLY A 109 21.08 19.84 9.77
CA GLY A 109 21.30 19.65 8.35
C GLY A 109 20.67 18.38 7.82
N SER A 110 20.83 18.15 6.52
CA SER A 110 20.18 17.04 5.83
C SER A 110 21.00 16.49 4.67
N TYR A 111 20.72 15.25 4.32
CA TYR A 111 21.28 14.56 3.15
C TYR A 111 20.19 13.80 2.41
N GLY A 112 20.16 13.91 1.07
CA GLY A 112 19.26 13.11 0.23
C GLY A 112 19.86 11.74 -0.06
N ALA A 113 19.43 10.70 0.65
CA ALA A 113 19.81 9.33 0.36
C ALA A 113 19.14 8.89 -0.96
N THR A 114 19.95 8.45 -1.93
CA THR A 114 19.47 8.04 -3.26
C THR A 114 19.07 6.57 -3.32
N ALA A 115 19.36 5.79 -2.28
CA ALA A 115 19.06 4.37 -2.17
C ALA A 115 19.01 3.94 -0.70
N ALA A 116 18.42 2.77 -0.46
CA ALA A 116 18.53 2.07 0.82
C ALA A 116 20.00 1.74 1.15
N GLY A 117 20.34 1.67 2.43
CA GLY A 117 21.67 1.31 2.88
C GLY A 117 21.92 1.65 4.34
N THR A 118 23.06 1.21 4.85
CA THR A 118 23.54 1.61 6.18
C THR A 118 24.23 2.97 6.11
N TYR A 119 23.88 3.83 7.05
CA TYR A 119 24.52 5.12 7.28
C TYR A 119 24.99 5.20 8.72
N TYR A 120 25.95 6.09 9.00
CA TYR A 120 26.41 6.36 10.36
C TYR A 120 26.40 7.85 10.65
N VAL A 121 25.92 8.24 11.83
CA VAL A 121 26.13 9.59 12.36
C VAL A 121 27.21 9.51 13.41
N ARG A 122 28.25 10.34 13.26
CA ARG A 122 29.29 10.53 14.26
C ARG A 122 29.10 11.89 14.92
N VAL A 123 28.98 11.92 16.24
CA VAL A 123 29.02 13.13 17.07
C VAL A 123 30.42 13.25 17.69
N LYS A 124 30.96 14.45 17.78
CA LYS A 124 32.26 14.67 18.45
C LYS A 124 32.35 16.07 19.05
N SER A 125 33.25 16.25 20.02
CA SER A 125 33.60 17.59 20.53
C SER A 125 34.37 18.42 19.50
N TYR A 126 33.94 19.68 19.33
CA TYR A 126 34.80 20.77 18.87
C TYR A 126 35.46 21.47 20.06
N THR A 127 34.67 21.88 21.05
CA THR A 127 35.16 22.39 22.35
C THR A 127 34.27 21.97 23.51
N GLY A 128 34.86 21.66 24.67
CA GLY A 128 34.13 21.23 25.87
C GLY A 128 33.63 19.78 25.81
N SER A 129 33.07 19.32 26.94
CA SER A 129 32.49 17.99 27.12
C SER A 129 31.19 18.12 27.91
N GLY A 130 30.18 17.33 27.59
CA GLY A 130 28.86 17.44 28.19
C GLY A 130 27.78 16.72 27.40
N ARG A 131 26.53 16.94 27.79
CA ARG A 131 25.40 16.17 27.26
C ARG A 131 24.89 16.74 25.96
N TYR A 132 24.30 15.87 25.16
CA TYR A 132 23.59 16.23 23.95
C TYR A 132 22.35 15.37 23.73
N THR A 133 21.52 15.81 22.81
CA THR A 133 20.39 15.08 22.25
C THR A 133 20.54 15.05 20.74
N LEU A 134 20.62 13.84 20.19
CA LEU A 134 20.65 13.60 18.75
C LEU A 134 19.26 13.12 18.30
N ASN A 135 18.65 13.85 17.36
CA ASN A 135 17.44 13.41 16.67
C ASN A 135 17.72 13.28 15.18
N VAL A 136 17.46 12.08 14.63
CA VAL A 136 17.64 11.81 13.21
C VAL A 136 16.35 11.27 12.61
N THR A 137 15.82 11.95 11.60
CA THR A 137 14.70 11.45 10.78
C THR A 137 15.25 10.89 9.48
N PHE A 138 14.91 9.65 9.15
CA PHE A 138 15.32 8.98 7.91
C PHE A 138 14.24 7.98 7.46
N PRO A 139 14.25 7.54 6.19
CA PRO A 139 13.42 6.42 5.75
C PRO A 139 13.87 5.14 6.45
N GLY A 140 13.22 4.75 7.54
CA GLY A 140 13.58 3.58 8.35
C GLY A 140 12.59 3.31 9.48
N ALA A 141 12.88 2.34 10.35
CA ALA A 141 12.02 2.01 11.50
C ALA A 141 11.80 3.26 12.37
N SER A 142 10.54 3.61 12.67
CA SER A 142 10.20 4.77 13.51
C SER A 142 10.07 4.33 14.96
N GLY A 143 10.63 5.10 15.88
CA GLY A 143 10.64 4.70 17.29
C GLY A 143 9.59 5.40 18.10
N GLY A 144 8.65 4.60 18.60
CA GLY A 144 7.72 5.02 19.62
C GLY A 144 8.45 5.17 20.96
N GLY A 145 8.60 6.41 21.43
CA GLY A 145 9.08 6.70 22.78
C GLY A 145 9.53 8.16 22.96
N GLY A 146 8.61 9.01 23.44
CA GLY A 146 8.89 10.40 23.84
C GLY A 146 7.60 11.14 24.15
N GLY A 147 7.18 11.12 25.43
CA GLY A 147 5.92 11.64 25.95
C GLY A 147 5.80 13.16 25.95
N GLY A 148 5.73 13.77 24.77
CA GLY A 148 4.66 14.73 24.54
C GLY A 148 3.44 13.91 24.11
N THR A 149 2.25 14.27 24.54
CA THR A 149 1.05 13.92 23.76
C THR A 149 1.43 14.16 22.30
N PRO A 150 1.38 13.17 21.38
CA PRO A 150 1.60 13.45 19.97
C PRO A 150 0.72 14.64 19.70
N THR A 151 1.28 15.77 19.25
CA THR A 151 0.42 16.83 18.74
C THR A 151 -0.37 16.13 17.66
N ALA A 152 -1.63 15.81 18.00
CA ALA A 152 -2.45 14.95 17.18
C ALA A 152 -2.48 15.63 15.83
N CYS A 153 -1.95 14.95 14.82
CA CYS A 153 -1.86 15.55 13.50
C CYS A 153 -3.29 15.95 13.12
N THR A 154 -3.53 17.26 13.07
CA THR A 154 -4.89 17.78 12.95
C THR A 154 -5.21 17.83 11.47
N LEU A 155 -6.08 16.92 11.04
CA LEU A 155 -6.55 16.89 9.66
C LEU A 155 -7.21 18.23 9.30
N PRO A 156 -6.99 18.75 8.08
CA PRO A 156 -7.73 19.91 7.60
C PRO A 156 -9.24 19.68 7.71
N SER A 157 -9.99 20.69 8.18
CA SER A 157 -11.44 20.58 8.41
C SER A 157 -12.21 20.20 7.14
N ALA A 158 -11.76 20.69 5.98
CA ALA A 158 -12.34 20.35 4.68
C ALA A 158 -12.07 18.88 4.26
N VAL A 159 -11.07 18.23 4.85
CA VAL A 159 -10.72 16.82 4.56
C VAL A 159 -11.39 15.88 5.54
N ASN A 160 -11.41 16.21 6.83
CA ASN A 160 -11.96 15.34 7.86
C ASN A 160 -13.49 15.43 7.92
N LEU A 161 -14.19 14.50 7.27
CA LEU A 161 -15.66 14.44 7.34
C LEU A 161 -16.17 13.76 8.63
N GLY A 162 -15.29 13.55 9.61
CA GLY A 162 -15.64 12.96 10.90
C GLY A 162 -15.37 11.47 11.01
N LYS A 163 -15.51 10.98 12.24
CA LYS A 163 -15.19 9.61 12.65
C LYS A 163 -16.35 9.05 13.49
N THR A 164 -16.72 7.79 13.25
CA THR A 164 -17.64 7.00 14.08
C THR A 164 -16.85 5.90 14.79
N GLY A 165 -17.17 5.64 16.06
CA GLY A 165 -16.46 4.66 16.90
C GLY A 165 -15.42 5.30 17.83
N ASN A 166 -14.35 4.57 18.14
CA ASN A 166 -13.37 5.02 19.12
C ASN A 166 -12.54 6.21 18.60
N ALA A 167 -12.38 7.24 19.44
CA ALA A 167 -11.57 8.41 19.08
C ALA A 167 -10.08 8.04 18.90
N THR A 168 -9.58 7.18 19.78
CA THR A 168 -8.19 6.72 19.81
C THR A 168 -7.95 5.66 18.74
N PRO A 169 -6.96 5.86 17.84
CA PRO A 169 -6.57 4.84 16.88
C PRO A 169 -6.12 3.54 17.55
N LYS A 170 -6.38 2.40 16.91
CA LYS A 170 -5.98 1.09 17.40
C LYS A 170 -5.03 0.42 16.42
N ALA A 171 -3.78 0.24 16.86
CA ALA A 171 -2.82 -0.55 16.12
C ALA A 171 -3.20 -2.04 16.18
N THR A 172 -3.23 -2.69 15.02
CA THR A 172 -3.61 -4.10 14.86
C THR A 172 -2.71 -4.77 13.84
N SER A 173 -2.54 -6.09 13.98
CA SER A 173 -1.95 -6.91 12.91
C SER A 173 -2.95 -7.06 11.78
N THR A 174 -2.58 -6.63 10.58
CA THR A 174 -3.43 -6.74 9.39
C THR A 174 -3.00 -7.93 8.53
N SER A 175 -3.89 -8.38 7.66
CA SER A 175 -3.53 -9.29 6.57
C SER A 175 -3.98 -8.71 5.23
N GLY A 176 -3.12 -8.83 4.22
CA GLY A 176 -3.33 -8.20 2.92
C GLY A 176 -4.54 -8.75 2.15
N GLY A 177 -4.98 -7.95 1.19
CA GLY A 177 -6.07 -8.29 0.30
C GLY A 177 -6.67 -7.09 -0.43
N VAL A 178 -7.53 -7.33 -1.40
CA VAL A 178 -8.23 -6.30 -2.16
C VAL A 178 -9.69 -6.67 -2.36
N VAL A 179 -10.58 -5.70 -2.24
CA VAL A 179 -11.98 -5.82 -2.67
C VAL A 179 -12.18 -4.99 -3.93
N LEU A 180 -12.67 -5.64 -4.98
CA LEU A 180 -13.11 -5.01 -6.22
C LEU A 180 -14.64 -5.07 -6.26
N MET A 181 -15.32 -3.95 -6.06
CA MET A 181 -16.79 -3.87 -5.98
C MET A 181 -17.36 -3.05 -7.15
N GLY A 182 -18.37 -3.60 -7.83
CA GLY A 182 -18.86 -3.06 -9.09
C GLY A 182 -19.67 -1.77 -9.00
N GLY A 183 -20.02 -1.30 -7.80
CA GLY A 183 -20.90 -0.14 -7.60
C GLY A 183 -22.34 -0.54 -7.33
N GLY A 184 -23.26 0.44 -7.36
CA GLY A 184 -24.64 0.22 -6.94
C GLY A 184 -24.74 0.07 -5.41
N MET A 185 -25.55 -0.89 -4.95
CA MET A 185 -25.63 -1.22 -3.52
C MET A 185 -24.31 -1.82 -3.03
N ASP A 186 -23.82 -1.38 -1.87
CA ASP A 186 -22.60 -1.93 -1.29
C ASP A 186 -22.82 -3.38 -0.80
N VAL A 187 -21.76 -4.19 -0.85
CA VAL A 187 -21.82 -5.62 -0.51
C VAL A 187 -21.27 -5.85 0.89
N ASP A 188 -22.17 -5.91 1.88
CA ASP A 188 -21.85 -6.04 3.31
C ASP A 188 -20.77 -7.07 3.62
N ASN A 189 -20.91 -8.30 3.10
CA ASN A 189 -19.99 -9.39 3.43
C ASN A 189 -18.58 -9.19 2.84
N ALA A 190 -18.45 -8.44 1.74
CA ALA A 190 -17.14 -8.05 1.22
C ALA A 190 -16.48 -6.96 2.09
N ILE A 191 -17.27 -6.02 2.64
CA ILE A 191 -16.75 -5.02 3.59
C ILE A 191 -16.39 -5.67 4.92
N LYS A 192 -17.23 -6.57 5.45
CA LYS A 192 -16.91 -7.38 6.65
C LYS A 192 -15.64 -8.19 6.46
N TRP A 193 -15.42 -8.74 5.26
CA TRP A 193 -14.16 -9.41 4.94
C TRP A 193 -12.95 -8.47 5.09
N MET A 194 -13.04 -7.21 4.63
CA MET A 194 -11.99 -6.21 4.85
C MET A 194 -11.82 -5.86 6.33
N ILE A 195 -12.92 -5.72 7.07
CA ILE A 195 -12.87 -5.46 8.52
C ILE A 195 -12.13 -6.60 9.24
N ASN A 196 -12.41 -7.86 8.91
CA ASN A 196 -11.71 -9.00 9.48
C ASN A 196 -10.21 -8.97 9.14
N LYS A 197 -9.87 -8.66 7.88
CA LYS A 197 -8.49 -8.48 7.42
C LYS A 197 -7.76 -7.31 8.12
N SER A 198 -8.49 -6.33 8.63
CA SER A 198 -7.94 -5.21 9.40
C SER A 198 -7.48 -5.58 10.83
N GLY A 199 -7.80 -6.79 11.32
CA GLY A 199 -7.55 -7.17 12.72
C GLY A 199 -8.39 -6.38 13.73
N GLY A 200 -9.46 -5.74 13.25
CA GLY A 200 -10.33 -4.85 14.03
C GLY A 200 -9.71 -3.49 14.34
N GLY A 201 -8.87 -2.99 13.44
CA GLY A 201 -8.26 -1.66 13.51
C GLY A 201 -9.17 -0.56 12.98
N ASP A 202 -8.58 0.60 12.71
CA ASP A 202 -9.30 1.74 12.12
C ASP A 202 -9.56 1.53 10.63
N PHE A 203 -10.78 1.83 10.20
CA PHE A 203 -11.20 1.76 8.81
C PHE A 203 -11.24 3.17 8.22
N VAL A 204 -10.53 3.41 7.12
CA VAL A 204 -10.51 4.73 6.48
C VAL A 204 -11.24 4.67 5.15
N VAL A 205 -12.22 5.54 4.97
CA VAL A 205 -12.92 5.72 3.71
C VAL A 205 -12.33 6.93 3.00
N ILE A 206 -11.85 6.77 1.78
CA ILE A 206 -11.31 7.86 0.97
C ILE A 206 -12.33 8.21 -0.12
N ARG A 207 -12.62 9.51 -0.25
CA ARG A 207 -13.55 10.04 -1.25
C ARG A 207 -12.97 11.27 -1.92
N SER A 208 -13.41 11.55 -3.14
CA SER A 208 -13.17 12.82 -3.86
C SER A 208 -14.46 13.65 -4.00
N SER A 209 -15.59 13.16 -3.47
CA SER A 209 -16.88 13.85 -3.44
C SER A 209 -17.83 13.23 -2.40
N GLY A 210 -18.93 13.94 -2.13
CA GLY A 210 -20.01 13.51 -1.23
C GLY A 210 -19.69 13.63 0.26
N THR A 211 -20.38 12.84 1.09
CA THR A 211 -20.41 12.95 2.56
C THR A 211 -19.68 11.78 3.26
N ASN A 212 -19.77 11.73 4.59
CA ASN A 212 -19.32 10.65 5.47
C ASN A 212 -20.34 9.50 5.64
N ALA A 213 -21.28 9.32 4.71
CA ALA A 213 -22.36 8.32 4.83
C ALA A 213 -21.89 6.87 5.08
N TYR A 214 -20.64 6.55 4.73
CA TYR A 214 -20.05 5.24 5.02
C TYR A 214 -19.71 5.01 6.49
N ASN A 215 -19.52 6.06 7.30
CA ASN A 215 -19.01 5.91 8.66
C ASN A 215 -19.92 5.02 9.51
N ASP A 216 -21.19 5.42 9.68
CA ASP A 216 -22.13 4.69 10.53
C ASP A 216 -22.51 3.33 9.93
N TYR A 217 -22.63 3.26 8.60
CA TYR A 217 -22.89 2.00 7.89
C TYR A 217 -21.78 0.97 8.13
N ILE A 218 -20.52 1.29 7.80
CA ILE A 218 -19.39 0.35 7.96
C ILE A 218 -19.15 0.03 9.43
N TYR A 219 -19.30 1.01 10.32
CA TYR A 219 -19.16 0.77 11.76
C TYR A 219 -20.26 -0.17 12.27
N GLY A 220 -21.49 0.00 11.80
CA GLY A 220 -22.64 -0.86 12.10
C GLY A 220 -22.52 -2.30 11.61
N LEU A 221 -21.66 -2.59 10.63
CA LEU A 221 -21.32 -3.97 10.24
C LEU A 221 -20.52 -4.73 11.31
N GLY A 222 -19.96 -4.00 12.28
CA GLY A 222 -19.24 -4.52 13.44
C GLY A 222 -17.77 -4.86 13.15
N GLY A 223 -16.97 -4.96 14.22
CA GLY A 223 -15.59 -5.46 14.18
C GLY A 223 -14.49 -4.42 13.94
N SER A 224 -14.80 -3.20 13.50
CA SER A 224 -13.83 -2.10 13.36
C SER A 224 -13.66 -1.31 14.67
N ASN A 225 -12.48 -0.72 14.88
CA ASN A 225 -12.24 0.18 16.02
C ASN A 225 -12.95 1.53 15.82
N SER A 226 -12.79 2.09 14.63
CA SER A 226 -13.45 3.31 14.17
C SER A 226 -13.55 3.31 12.66
N VAL A 227 -14.44 4.13 12.12
CA VAL A 227 -14.53 4.44 10.69
C VAL A 227 -14.39 5.95 10.52
N GLN A 228 -13.45 6.38 9.69
CA GLN A 228 -13.20 7.79 9.40
C GLN A 228 -13.22 8.05 7.89
N THR A 229 -13.93 9.10 7.48
CA THR A 229 -13.97 9.51 6.06
C THR A 229 -13.05 10.70 5.81
N LEU A 230 -12.18 10.57 4.81
CA LEU A 230 -11.33 11.63 4.28
C LEU A 230 -11.83 12.07 2.90
N LEU A 231 -12.23 13.34 2.78
CA LEU A 231 -12.59 13.99 1.51
C LEU A 231 -11.38 14.72 0.94
N ILE A 232 -10.82 14.19 -0.14
CA ILE A 232 -9.57 14.71 -0.72
C ILE A 232 -9.87 15.16 -2.16
N THR A 233 -9.88 16.47 -2.36
CA THR A 233 -10.29 17.12 -3.61
C THR A 233 -9.17 17.95 -4.26
N SER A 234 -7.93 17.81 -3.78
CA SER A 234 -6.76 18.48 -4.35
C SER A 234 -5.47 17.74 -4.07
N VAL A 235 -4.44 18.02 -4.86
CA VAL A 235 -3.07 17.53 -4.66
C VAL A 235 -2.49 18.01 -3.32
N ALA A 236 -2.78 19.25 -2.90
CA ALA A 236 -2.32 19.79 -1.63
C ALA A 236 -2.84 18.97 -0.45
N GLN A 237 -4.14 18.65 -0.44
CA GLN A 237 -4.74 17.79 0.59
C GLN A 237 -4.21 16.36 0.52
N ALA A 238 -3.94 15.84 -0.68
CA ALA A 238 -3.37 14.50 -0.85
C ALA A 238 -1.91 14.39 -0.35
N ASN A 239 -1.21 15.52 -0.24
CA ASN A 239 0.16 15.62 0.29
C ASN A 239 0.20 16.08 1.75
N ASP A 240 -0.95 16.37 2.37
CA ASP A 240 -1.01 16.75 3.77
C ASP A 240 -0.48 15.60 4.65
N ALA A 241 0.44 15.94 5.56
CA ALA A 241 1.13 14.96 6.39
C ALA A 241 0.16 14.18 7.29
N CYS A 242 -0.91 14.81 7.78
CA CYS A 242 -1.90 14.17 8.63
C CYS A 242 -2.79 13.22 7.84
N VAL A 243 -3.14 13.59 6.61
CA VAL A 243 -3.87 12.70 5.69
C VAL A 243 -3.04 11.46 5.39
N VAL A 244 -1.77 11.63 5.00
CA VAL A 244 -0.85 10.53 4.71
C VAL A 244 -0.67 9.62 5.92
N GLN A 245 -0.46 10.19 7.10
CA GLN A 245 -0.29 9.43 8.33
C GLN A 245 -1.55 8.68 8.72
N THR A 246 -2.73 9.30 8.62
CA THR A 246 -4.02 8.66 8.90
C THR A 246 -4.22 7.43 8.01
N ILE A 247 -3.91 7.55 6.72
CA ILE A 247 -4.02 6.44 5.77
C ILE A 247 -3.00 5.34 6.11
N LYS A 248 -1.72 5.66 6.34
CA LYS A 248 -0.70 4.66 6.71
C LYS A 248 -1.03 3.93 8.02
N SER A 249 -1.66 4.63 8.97
CA SER A 249 -2.08 4.06 10.25
C SER A 249 -3.34 3.19 10.15
N ALA A 250 -4.14 3.32 9.10
CA ALA A 250 -5.38 2.56 8.91
C ALA A 250 -5.14 1.04 8.92
N GLY A 251 -6.08 0.31 9.53
CA GLY A 251 -6.18 -1.14 9.43
C GLY A 251 -6.80 -1.61 8.13
N ALA A 252 -7.63 -0.78 7.49
CA ALA A 252 -8.18 -1.02 6.16
C ALA A 252 -8.51 0.31 5.45
N VAL A 253 -8.43 0.33 4.12
CA VAL A 253 -8.86 1.49 3.32
C VAL A 253 -9.87 1.11 2.26
N PHE A 254 -10.98 1.85 2.19
CA PHE A 254 -11.99 1.72 1.14
C PHE A 254 -12.11 3.00 0.31
N LEU A 255 -11.91 2.85 -0.99
CA LEU A 255 -12.05 3.92 -1.98
C LEU A 255 -13.50 3.94 -2.46
N ALA A 256 -14.25 4.99 -2.13
CA ALA A 256 -15.66 5.09 -2.48
C ALA A 256 -15.88 5.33 -3.99
N GLY A 257 -17.13 5.24 -4.43
CA GLY A 257 -17.54 5.69 -5.76
C GLY A 257 -17.39 7.21 -5.95
N GLY A 258 -17.52 7.66 -7.20
CA GLY A 258 -17.32 9.05 -7.60
C GLY A 258 -16.79 9.14 -9.02
N ASP A 259 -15.89 10.10 -9.26
CA ASP A 259 -15.13 10.20 -10.50
C ASP A 259 -13.70 9.67 -10.28
N GLN A 260 -13.34 8.62 -11.01
CA GLN A 260 -12.01 8.02 -10.95
C GLN A 260 -10.90 8.96 -11.49
N ALA A 261 -11.21 9.92 -12.36
CA ALA A 261 -10.25 10.94 -12.80
C ALA A 261 -9.72 11.75 -11.61
N ASN A 262 -10.58 12.07 -10.63
CA ASN A 262 -10.17 12.77 -9.42
C ASN A 262 -9.18 11.95 -8.58
N TYR A 263 -9.41 10.64 -8.41
CA TYR A 263 -8.45 9.79 -7.70
C TYR A 263 -7.10 9.73 -8.39
N ILE A 264 -7.10 9.64 -9.73
CA ILE A 264 -5.86 9.65 -10.49
C ILE A 264 -5.14 11.01 -10.35
N ASN A 265 -5.85 12.11 -10.60
CA ASN A 265 -5.30 13.46 -10.61
C ASN A 265 -4.79 13.91 -9.24
N TYR A 266 -5.46 13.50 -8.15
CA TYR A 266 -5.11 13.94 -6.81
C TYR A 266 -4.16 12.98 -6.09
N PHE A 267 -4.20 11.67 -6.36
CA PHE A 267 -3.48 10.70 -5.52
C PHE A 267 -2.27 10.08 -6.21
N LYS A 268 -2.28 9.93 -7.54
CA LYS A 268 -1.17 9.28 -8.26
C LYS A 268 0.10 10.11 -8.15
N GLY A 269 1.18 9.49 -7.68
CA GLY A 269 2.47 10.16 -7.46
C GLY A 269 2.45 11.17 -6.29
N GLN A 270 1.38 11.19 -5.49
CA GLN A 270 1.21 12.05 -4.33
C GLN A 270 1.24 11.23 -3.03
N GLY A 271 1.24 11.91 -1.89
CA GLY A 271 1.32 11.32 -0.55
C GLY A 271 0.27 10.24 -0.28
N VAL A 272 -0.99 10.46 -0.69
CA VAL A 272 -2.06 9.44 -0.62
C VAL A 272 -1.69 8.21 -1.45
N GLY A 273 -1.23 8.36 -2.69
CA GLY A 273 -0.80 7.23 -3.52
C GLY A 273 0.36 6.46 -2.88
N THR A 274 1.34 7.16 -2.29
CA THR A 274 2.41 6.54 -1.53
C THR A 274 1.89 5.80 -0.29
N ALA A 275 0.92 6.37 0.44
CA ALA A 275 0.31 5.74 1.60
C ALA A 275 -0.46 4.47 1.24
N LEU A 276 -1.26 4.50 0.18
CA LEU A 276 -1.97 3.33 -0.34
C LEU A 276 -1.00 2.22 -0.75
N ASN A 277 0.09 2.56 -1.45
CA ASN A 277 1.12 1.61 -1.82
C ASN A 277 1.85 1.03 -0.60
N TYR A 278 2.08 1.82 0.45
CA TYR A 278 2.62 1.32 1.73
C TYR A 278 1.66 0.32 2.39
N LEU A 279 0.35 0.58 2.38
CA LEU A 279 -0.64 -0.37 2.90
C LEU A 279 -0.62 -1.69 2.14
N ILE A 280 -0.59 -1.63 0.81
CA ILE A 280 -0.60 -2.80 -0.07
C ILE A 280 0.69 -3.62 0.07
N ASN A 281 1.85 -2.97 0.04
CA ASN A 281 3.14 -3.66 -0.14
C ASN A 281 3.92 -3.88 1.15
N THR A 282 3.77 -2.98 2.13
CA THR A 282 4.61 -3.00 3.35
C THR A 282 3.80 -3.42 4.57
N LYS A 283 2.70 -2.72 4.86
CA LYS A 283 1.87 -3.02 6.04
C LYS A 283 0.99 -4.25 5.85
N GLN A 284 0.69 -4.61 4.60
CA GLN A 284 -0.22 -5.70 4.28
C GLN A 284 -1.60 -5.48 4.90
N ALA A 285 -2.16 -4.27 4.71
CA ALA A 285 -3.52 -3.93 5.08
C ALA A 285 -4.43 -4.01 3.84
N PRO A 286 -5.69 -4.46 3.98
CA PRO A 286 -6.61 -4.54 2.86
C PRO A 286 -6.94 -3.14 2.30
N VAL A 287 -6.81 -2.99 0.98
CA VAL A 287 -7.22 -1.79 0.24
C VAL A 287 -8.23 -2.23 -0.81
N GLY A 288 -9.44 -1.69 -0.76
CA GLY A 288 -10.53 -2.05 -1.66
C GLY A 288 -11.27 -0.81 -2.15
N GLY A 289 -12.27 -1.01 -3.02
CA GLY A 289 -13.11 0.10 -3.44
C GLY A 289 -14.29 -0.31 -4.31
N THR A 290 -15.22 0.63 -4.45
CA THR A 290 -16.45 0.47 -5.24
C THR A 290 -16.50 1.45 -6.40
N SER A 291 -17.06 1.05 -7.54
CA SER A 291 -17.22 1.92 -8.70
C SER A 291 -15.88 2.57 -9.11
N ALA A 292 -15.76 3.90 -9.11
CA ALA A 292 -14.52 4.62 -9.35
C ALA A 292 -13.34 4.12 -8.49
N GLY A 293 -13.58 3.74 -7.24
CA GLY A 293 -12.56 3.16 -6.36
C GLY A 293 -12.12 1.77 -6.79
N MET A 294 -12.99 0.98 -7.43
CA MET A 294 -12.60 -0.27 -8.09
C MET A 294 -11.79 -0.01 -9.36
N ALA A 295 -12.22 0.96 -10.19
CA ALA A 295 -11.65 1.23 -11.51
C ALA A 295 -10.15 1.57 -11.52
N ILE A 296 -9.60 1.99 -10.38
CA ILE A 296 -8.20 2.41 -10.21
C ILE A 296 -7.28 1.33 -9.60
N GLN A 297 -7.80 0.14 -9.27
CA GLN A 297 -7.08 -0.88 -8.51
C GLN A 297 -6.15 -1.75 -9.37
N GLY A 298 -6.48 -1.96 -10.65
CA GLY A 298 -5.61 -2.68 -11.57
C GLY A 298 -4.28 -1.97 -11.79
N GLN A 299 -3.24 -2.72 -12.18
CA GLN A 299 -1.98 -2.10 -12.64
C GLN A 299 -2.26 -1.08 -13.76
N TYR A 300 -3.23 -1.40 -14.62
CA TYR A 300 -3.77 -0.51 -15.62
C TYR A 300 -5.14 0.01 -15.17
N TYR A 301 -5.32 1.32 -15.28
CA TYR A 301 -6.55 2.01 -14.88
C TYR A 301 -7.05 2.88 -16.04
N HIS A 302 -8.31 3.34 -15.97
CA HIS A 302 -8.86 4.30 -16.91
C HIS A 302 -9.41 5.54 -16.15
N PRO A 303 -9.21 6.77 -16.62
CA PRO A 303 -9.75 7.97 -15.98
C PRO A 303 -11.25 8.18 -16.25
N GLY A 304 -11.91 7.27 -16.97
CA GLY A 304 -13.27 7.48 -17.47
C GLY A 304 -13.27 7.94 -18.94
N GLY A 305 -14.40 8.45 -19.43
CA GLY A 305 -14.51 9.07 -20.76
C GLY A 305 -14.47 8.15 -21.99
N ALA A 306 -14.08 6.87 -21.86
CA ALA A 306 -14.16 5.92 -22.97
C ALA A 306 -15.62 5.48 -23.20
N GLU A 307 -16.15 5.87 -24.36
CA GLU A 307 -17.49 5.54 -24.82
C GLU A 307 -17.60 4.07 -25.24
N VAL A 308 -18.59 3.36 -24.68
CA VAL A 308 -18.79 1.92 -24.88
C VAL A 308 -18.99 1.59 -26.37
N THR A 309 -19.68 2.44 -27.11
CA THR A 309 -20.09 2.20 -28.51
C THR A 309 -18.97 2.41 -29.52
N THR A 310 -17.90 3.15 -29.17
CA THR A 310 -16.86 3.56 -30.12
C THR A 310 -15.46 3.10 -29.77
N VAL A 311 -15.21 2.67 -28.53
CA VAL A 311 -13.88 2.24 -28.06
C VAL A 311 -13.23 1.17 -28.93
N LEU A 312 -14.02 0.26 -29.51
CA LEU A 312 -13.50 -0.80 -30.39
C LEU A 312 -13.19 -0.32 -31.82
N ASN A 313 -13.63 0.88 -32.21
CA ASN A 313 -13.29 1.46 -33.51
C ASN A 313 -11.87 2.07 -33.53
N ASN A 314 -11.31 2.38 -32.35
CA ASN A 314 -9.95 2.88 -32.20
C ASN A 314 -9.45 2.58 -30.78
N PRO A 315 -9.23 1.29 -30.44
CA PRO A 315 -8.86 0.90 -29.08
C PRO A 315 -7.54 1.53 -28.66
N THR A 316 -6.58 1.74 -29.57
CA THR A 316 -5.27 2.33 -29.25
C THR A 316 -5.36 3.75 -28.70
N ALA A 317 -6.45 4.47 -28.98
CA ALA A 317 -6.69 5.82 -28.46
C ALA A 317 -7.45 5.83 -27.12
N ALA A 318 -7.87 4.67 -26.60
CA ALA A 318 -8.56 4.62 -25.31
C ALA A 318 -7.62 5.08 -24.19
N ALA A 319 -8.10 6.02 -23.38
CA ALA A 319 -7.35 6.55 -22.26
C ALA A 319 -7.19 5.49 -21.18
N ILE A 320 -6.01 4.88 -21.12
CA ILE A 320 -5.57 4.02 -20.03
C ILE A 320 -4.25 4.53 -19.47
N GLY A 321 -4.05 4.37 -18.17
CA GLY A 321 -2.84 4.73 -17.46
C GLY A 321 -2.26 3.54 -16.72
N ASN A 322 -1.02 3.68 -16.24
CA ASN A 322 -0.32 2.71 -15.42
C ASN A 322 0.38 3.37 -14.22
N ASN A 323 1.07 2.58 -13.40
CA ASN A 323 1.99 3.04 -12.34
C ASN A 323 1.29 3.94 -11.30
N PHE A 324 0.12 3.50 -10.80
CA PHE A 324 -0.57 4.17 -9.69
C PHE A 324 -0.55 3.32 -8.43
N LEU A 325 -1.36 2.25 -8.39
CA LEU A 325 -1.36 1.28 -7.29
C LEU A 325 -0.55 0.05 -7.70
N ALA A 326 0.51 -0.24 -6.96
CA ALA A 326 1.37 -1.39 -7.15
C ALA A 326 0.81 -2.55 -6.32
N ASN A 327 -0.19 -3.24 -6.86
CA ASN A 327 -0.72 -4.46 -6.27
C ASN A 327 -0.25 -5.68 -7.08
N GLY A 328 0.66 -6.47 -6.50
CA GLY A 328 1.24 -7.63 -7.18
C GLY A 328 0.20 -8.65 -7.67
N GLY A 329 -0.92 -8.79 -6.96
CA GLY A 329 -2.03 -9.67 -7.34
C GLY A 329 -2.88 -9.15 -8.52
N LEU A 330 -2.71 -7.89 -8.92
CA LEU A 330 -3.44 -7.24 -10.01
C LEU A 330 -2.48 -6.77 -11.15
N THR A 331 -1.38 -7.51 -11.34
CA THR A 331 -0.41 -7.28 -12.42
C THR A 331 -1.02 -7.64 -13.77
N ASN A 332 -0.71 -6.85 -14.81
CA ASN A 332 -1.22 -6.97 -16.17
C ASN A 332 -2.74 -7.03 -16.27
N LEU A 333 -3.41 -6.31 -15.37
CA LEU A 333 -4.85 -6.36 -15.20
C LEU A 333 -5.46 -4.95 -15.24
N VAL A 334 -6.59 -4.83 -15.92
CA VAL A 334 -7.50 -3.68 -15.86
C VAL A 334 -8.83 -4.08 -15.22
N THR A 335 -9.40 -3.18 -14.43
CA THR A 335 -10.66 -3.39 -13.68
C THR A 335 -11.81 -2.57 -14.26
N GLU A 336 -13.02 -3.13 -14.29
CA GLU A 336 -14.20 -2.49 -14.88
C GLU A 336 -15.47 -2.67 -14.01
N PRO A 337 -15.93 -1.62 -13.30
CA PRO A 337 -17.18 -1.67 -12.51
C PRO A 337 -18.44 -1.50 -13.37
N HIS A 338 -19.64 -1.60 -12.77
CA HIS A 338 -20.97 -1.40 -13.38
C HIS A 338 -21.13 -2.16 -14.71
N PHE A 339 -20.66 -3.40 -14.74
CA PHE A 339 -20.32 -4.06 -15.99
C PHE A 339 -21.55 -4.41 -16.83
N ALA A 340 -22.45 -5.24 -16.30
CA ALA A 340 -23.68 -5.61 -16.97
C ALA A 340 -24.61 -4.40 -17.19
N GLU A 341 -24.73 -3.53 -16.19
CA GLU A 341 -25.69 -2.42 -16.17
C GLU A 341 -25.40 -1.38 -17.26
N ARG A 342 -24.14 -1.30 -17.71
CA ARG A 342 -23.69 -0.33 -18.71
C ARG A 342 -23.12 -0.99 -19.97
N ALA A 343 -23.38 -2.29 -20.16
CA ALA A 343 -22.94 -3.06 -21.32
C ALA A 343 -21.44 -2.90 -21.64
N ARG A 344 -20.56 -2.96 -20.62
CA ARG A 344 -19.14 -2.56 -20.72
C ARG A 344 -18.20 -3.60 -21.32
N GLN A 345 -18.70 -4.70 -21.89
CA GLN A 345 -17.89 -5.72 -22.57
C GLN A 345 -16.98 -5.13 -23.66
N PRO A 346 -17.46 -4.22 -24.55
CA PRO A 346 -16.61 -3.57 -25.54
C PRO A 346 -15.52 -2.72 -24.91
N ARG A 347 -15.83 -2.05 -23.80
CA ARG A 347 -14.89 -1.15 -23.12
C ARG A 347 -13.77 -1.89 -22.42
N LEU A 348 -14.09 -2.95 -21.68
CA LEU A 348 -13.08 -3.82 -21.10
C LEU A 348 -12.18 -4.42 -22.19
N THR A 349 -12.78 -4.89 -23.29
CA THR A 349 -12.03 -5.42 -24.45
C THR A 349 -11.11 -4.38 -25.06
N GLY A 350 -11.59 -3.15 -25.23
CA GLY A 350 -10.80 -2.02 -25.73
C GLY A 350 -9.63 -1.67 -24.82
N PHE A 351 -9.83 -1.65 -23.50
CA PHE A 351 -8.75 -1.43 -22.54
C PHE A 351 -7.71 -2.55 -22.57
N MET A 352 -8.12 -3.81 -22.64
CA MET A 352 -7.20 -4.93 -22.80
C MET A 352 -6.40 -4.82 -24.11
N ALA A 353 -7.03 -4.47 -25.23
CA ALA A 353 -6.33 -4.22 -26.49
C ALA A 353 -5.36 -3.02 -26.38
N SER A 354 -5.76 -1.97 -25.67
CA SER A 354 -4.90 -0.82 -25.40
C SER A 354 -3.67 -1.19 -24.58
N MET A 355 -3.79 -2.11 -23.62
CA MET A 355 -2.64 -2.62 -22.85
C MET A 355 -1.62 -3.31 -23.75
N LEU A 356 -2.09 -4.12 -24.71
CA LEU A 356 -1.21 -4.78 -25.69
C LEU A 356 -0.45 -3.76 -26.52
N TYR A 357 -1.13 -2.71 -26.99
CA TYR A 357 -0.54 -1.73 -27.91
C TYR A 357 0.28 -0.65 -27.19
N ASN A 358 -0.32 0.07 -26.24
CA ASN A 358 0.28 1.24 -25.59
C ASN A 358 1.38 0.87 -24.57
N TYR A 359 1.36 -0.36 -24.05
CA TYR A 359 2.26 -0.80 -23.00
C TYR A 359 3.01 -2.10 -23.32
N ALA A 360 2.88 -2.60 -24.56
CA ALA A 360 3.54 -3.83 -25.01
C ALA A 360 3.30 -5.03 -24.08
N VAL A 361 2.14 -5.08 -23.41
CA VAL A 361 1.78 -6.23 -22.58
C VAL A 361 1.64 -7.45 -23.49
N SER A 362 2.33 -8.54 -23.15
CA SER A 362 2.18 -9.80 -23.86
C SER A 362 0.74 -10.31 -23.74
N TRP A 363 0.16 -10.79 -24.86
CA TRP A 363 -1.22 -11.30 -24.86
C TRP A 363 -1.41 -12.45 -23.86
N GLN A 364 -0.38 -13.25 -23.60
CA GLN A 364 -0.41 -14.32 -22.61
C GLN A 364 -0.68 -13.80 -21.20
N SER A 365 -0.32 -12.55 -20.92
CA SER A 365 -0.39 -11.92 -19.60
C SER A 365 -1.51 -10.89 -19.46
N VAL A 366 -2.13 -10.40 -20.55
CA VAL A 366 -3.21 -9.42 -20.46
C VAL A 366 -4.45 -10.01 -19.77
N ARG A 367 -4.96 -9.31 -18.75
CA ARG A 367 -6.11 -9.72 -17.95
C ARG A 367 -7.11 -8.57 -17.79
N GLY A 368 -8.37 -8.94 -17.64
CA GLY A 368 -9.46 -8.04 -17.27
C GLY A 368 -10.26 -8.63 -16.12
N VAL A 369 -10.69 -7.79 -15.18
CA VAL A 369 -11.68 -8.18 -14.16
C VAL A 369 -12.80 -7.16 -14.16
N SER A 370 -14.04 -7.62 -14.27
CA SER A 370 -15.20 -6.75 -14.16
C SER A 370 -16.17 -7.22 -13.10
N ALA A 371 -16.95 -6.29 -12.54
CA ALA A 371 -17.97 -6.59 -11.56
C ALA A 371 -19.26 -5.83 -11.90
N ASP A 372 -20.37 -6.54 -11.84
CA ASP A 372 -21.71 -5.99 -11.92
C ASP A 372 -22.02 -5.15 -10.66
N GLU A 373 -23.07 -4.32 -10.71
CA GLU A 373 -23.56 -3.64 -9.51
C GLU A 373 -23.98 -4.64 -8.43
N ALA A 374 -23.96 -4.21 -7.16
CA ALA A 374 -24.27 -5.04 -6.00
C ALA A 374 -23.45 -6.35 -5.93
N THR A 375 -22.24 -6.33 -6.48
CA THR A 375 -21.35 -7.50 -6.57
C THR A 375 -19.91 -7.11 -6.30
N ALA A 376 -19.17 -7.98 -5.62
CA ALA A 376 -17.77 -7.77 -5.30
C ALA A 376 -16.97 -9.07 -5.34
N VAL A 377 -15.69 -8.98 -5.68
CA VAL A 377 -14.71 -10.04 -5.40
C VAL A 377 -13.75 -9.58 -4.31
N ALA A 378 -13.60 -10.39 -3.26
CA ALA A 378 -12.60 -10.19 -2.21
C ALA A 378 -11.43 -11.15 -2.41
N ILE A 379 -10.27 -10.62 -2.78
CA ILE A 379 -9.08 -11.36 -3.19
C ILE A 379 -8.05 -11.32 -2.06
N ASP A 380 -7.70 -12.48 -1.53
CA ASP A 380 -6.70 -12.60 -0.47
C ASP A 380 -5.25 -12.49 -0.99
N ALA A 381 -4.28 -12.53 -0.07
CA ALA A 381 -2.85 -12.46 -0.41
C ALA A 381 -2.34 -13.64 -1.25
N ASN A 382 -3.07 -14.76 -1.32
CA ASN A 382 -2.76 -15.92 -2.16
C ASN A 382 -3.42 -15.82 -3.55
N GLY A 383 -4.13 -14.73 -3.83
CA GLY A 383 -4.84 -14.52 -5.08
C GLY A 383 -6.20 -15.22 -5.16
N VAL A 384 -6.70 -15.83 -4.08
CA VAL A 384 -8.04 -16.45 -4.06
C VAL A 384 -9.09 -15.36 -3.86
N GLY A 385 -9.95 -15.19 -4.87
CA GLY A 385 -11.06 -14.24 -4.91
C GLY A 385 -12.40 -14.91 -4.66
N ASN A 386 -13.04 -14.66 -3.53
CA ASN A 386 -14.42 -15.08 -3.25
C ASN A 386 -15.41 -14.04 -3.79
N VAL A 387 -16.47 -14.48 -4.47
CA VAL A 387 -17.43 -13.58 -5.15
C VAL A 387 -18.72 -13.44 -4.36
N TYR A 388 -18.97 -12.23 -3.88
CA TYR A 388 -20.11 -11.85 -3.07
C TYR A 388 -21.12 -11.02 -3.87
N GLY A 389 -22.39 -11.08 -3.49
CA GLY A 389 -23.44 -10.20 -4.03
C GLY A 389 -24.41 -10.88 -4.98
N ALA A 390 -25.14 -10.09 -5.77
CA ALA A 390 -26.29 -10.55 -6.55
C ALA A 390 -26.06 -10.69 -8.06
N GLY A 391 -25.03 -10.03 -8.60
CA GLY A 391 -24.62 -10.11 -10.00
C GLY A 391 -23.40 -11.01 -10.19
N ASN A 392 -22.53 -10.67 -11.15
CA ASN A 392 -21.37 -11.49 -11.50
C ASN A 392 -20.06 -10.71 -11.43
N VAL A 393 -18.98 -11.47 -11.24
CA VAL A 393 -17.61 -11.02 -11.52
C VAL A 393 -17.07 -11.81 -12.69
N ASN A 394 -16.47 -11.12 -13.65
CA ASN A 394 -15.96 -11.74 -14.88
C ASN A 394 -14.44 -11.64 -14.91
N PHE A 395 -13.77 -12.77 -15.14
CA PHE A 395 -12.32 -12.89 -15.24
C PHE A 395 -11.96 -13.19 -16.69
N VAL A 396 -11.34 -12.23 -17.36
CA VAL A 396 -11.09 -12.25 -18.80
C VAL A 396 -9.60 -12.41 -19.08
N ARG A 397 -9.25 -13.34 -19.98
CA ARG A 397 -7.89 -13.47 -20.54
C ARG A 397 -7.95 -13.57 -22.05
N ALA A 398 -6.88 -13.15 -22.71
CA ALA A 398 -6.69 -13.43 -24.12
C ALA A 398 -6.27 -14.89 -24.35
N THR A 399 -6.70 -15.46 -25.48
CA THR A 399 -6.27 -16.79 -25.95
C THR A 399 -5.24 -16.73 -27.09
N GLY A 400 -4.97 -15.52 -27.60
CA GLY A 400 -3.96 -15.21 -28.59
C GLY A 400 -3.94 -13.70 -28.90
N ALA A 401 -3.02 -13.27 -29.77
CA ALA A 401 -2.93 -11.88 -30.20
C ALA A 401 -4.08 -11.48 -31.17
N PRO A 402 -4.50 -10.21 -31.20
CA PRO A 402 -5.47 -9.71 -32.17
C PRO A 402 -4.92 -9.71 -33.60
N GLU A 403 -5.78 -10.01 -34.59
CA GLU A 403 -5.44 -9.97 -36.00
C GLU A 403 -5.29 -8.54 -36.54
N THR A 404 -5.99 -7.57 -35.94
CA THR A 404 -5.84 -6.15 -36.29
C THR A 404 -5.93 -5.28 -35.04
N LEU A 405 -4.80 -4.67 -34.67
CA LEU A 405 -4.67 -3.68 -33.61
C LEU A 405 -3.62 -2.66 -34.02
N ALA A 406 -4.07 -1.51 -34.53
CA ALA A 406 -3.21 -0.44 -35.04
C ALA A 406 -3.87 0.94 -34.82
N PRO A 407 -3.09 2.04 -34.80
CA PRO A 407 -3.61 3.39 -34.64
C PRO A 407 -4.74 3.72 -35.61
N GLY A 408 -5.88 4.17 -35.08
CA GLY A 408 -7.04 4.58 -35.86
C GLY A 408 -7.81 3.44 -36.54
N ALA A 409 -7.36 2.19 -36.40
CA ALA A 409 -8.02 1.04 -36.98
C ALA A 409 -9.06 0.45 -36.02
N LYS A 410 -10.15 -0.06 -36.59
CA LYS A 410 -11.12 -0.87 -35.84
C LYS A 410 -10.47 -2.19 -35.41
N LEU A 411 -10.77 -2.62 -34.20
CA LEU A 411 -10.25 -3.87 -33.65
C LEU A 411 -10.79 -5.07 -34.44
N THR A 412 -9.91 -5.99 -34.82
CA THR A 412 -10.30 -7.37 -35.15
C THR A 412 -9.52 -8.31 -34.24
N TRP A 413 -10.26 -9.08 -33.44
CA TRP A 413 -9.75 -10.06 -32.49
C TRP A 413 -10.69 -11.26 -32.48
N GLN A 414 -10.47 -12.21 -33.40
CA GLN A 414 -11.42 -13.29 -33.70
C GLN A 414 -11.01 -14.62 -33.08
N LEU A 415 -9.83 -15.12 -33.45
CA LEU A 415 -9.28 -16.42 -33.02
C LEU A 415 -10.33 -17.54 -33.02
N SER A 416 -11.01 -17.70 -34.16
CA SER A 416 -12.12 -18.66 -34.33
C SER A 416 -13.22 -18.48 -33.26
N GLN A 417 -13.63 -17.24 -33.04
CA GLN A 417 -14.66 -16.84 -32.06
C GLN A 417 -14.25 -17.04 -30.59
N LYS A 418 -12.95 -17.24 -30.32
CA LYS A 418 -12.41 -17.57 -28.99
C LYS A 418 -11.37 -16.58 -28.49
N ALA A 419 -11.28 -15.39 -29.09
CA ALA A 419 -10.22 -14.42 -28.81
C ALA A 419 -10.01 -14.08 -27.34
N LEU A 420 -11.10 -13.87 -26.61
CA LEU A 420 -11.09 -13.64 -25.18
C LEU A 420 -11.89 -14.75 -24.50
N GLN A 421 -11.26 -15.43 -23.53
CA GLN A 421 -11.97 -16.34 -22.64
C GLN A 421 -12.39 -15.57 -21.39
N MET A 422 -13.68 -15.58 -21.11
CA MET A 422 -14.26 -15.06 -19.88
C MET A 422 -14.69 -16.25 -19.01
N TYR A 423 -14.25 -16.25 -17.75
CA TYR A 423 -14.90 -17.05 -16.71
C TYR A 423 -15.80 -16.12 -15.87
N GLN A 424 -17.11 -16.31 -15.97
CA GLN A 424 -18.13 -15.53 -15.26
C GLN A 424 -18.54 -16.25 -13.98
N VAL A 425 -18.32 -15.61 -12.84
CA VAL A 425 -18.58 -16.17 -11.52
C VAL A 425 -19.77 -15.44 -10.89
N PRO A 426 -20.90 -16.12 -10.63
CA PRO A 426 -22.02 -15.51 -9.94
C PRO A 426 -21.68 -15.26 -8.48
N GLY A 427 -22.07 -14.08 -7.98
CA GLY A 427 -22.01 -13.74 -6.58
C GLY A 427 -22.95 -14.57 -5.74
N THR A 428 -22.58 -14.74 -4.48
CA THR A 428 -23.45 -15.36 -3.46
C THR A 428 -23.36 -14.56 -2.18
N VAL A 429 -24.32 -14.72 -1.26
CA VAL A 429 -24.26 -14.01 0.02
C VAL A 429 -22.96 -14.36 0.78
N ASN A 430 -22.54 -15.63 0.76
CA ASN A 430 -21.41 -16.12 1.56
C ASN A 430 -20.09 -16.26 0.78
N GLY A 431 -20.03 -15.82 -0.48
CA GLY A 431 -18.79 -15.93 -1.27
C GLY A 431 -18.39 -17.36 -1.62
N SER A 432 -19.34 -18.28 -1.78
CA SER A 432 -19.07 -19.71 -1.99
C SER A 432 -18.42 -20.03 -3.34
N ASN A 433 -18.61 -19.15 -4.33
CA ASN A 433 -17.95 -19.25 -5.63
C ASN A 433 -16.65 -18.44 -5.61
N ALA A 434 -15.64 -18.93 -6.32
CA ALA A 434 -14.31 -18.36 -6.23
C ALA A 434 -13.54 -18.39 -7.56
N PHE A 435 -12.54 -17.52 -7.66
CA PHE A 435 -11.56 -17.50 -8.73
C PHE A 435 -10.17 -17.22 -8.16
N ASN A 436 -9.17 -18.01 -8.53
CA ASN A 436 -7.78 -17.80 -8.15
C ASN A 436 -7.04 -17.06 -9.28
N LEU A 437 -6.56 -15.85 -8.99
CA LEU A 437 -5.85 -15.00 -9.96
C LEU A 437 -4.43 -15.49 -10.28
N GLY A 438 -3.79 -16.22 -9.34
CA GLY A 438 -2.46 -16.79 -9.53
C GLY A 438 -2.44 -17.98 -10.50
N THR A 439 -3.44 -18.87 -10.40
CA THR A 439 -3.60 -20.01 -11.32
C THR A 439 -4.51 -19.70 -12.51
N TRP A 440 -5.25 -18.59 -12.46
CA TRP A 440 -6.27 -18.20 -13.43
C TRP A 440 -7.34 -19.27 -13.65
N THR A 441 -7.86 -19.83 -12.54
CA THR A 441 -8.89 -20.87 -12.52
C THR A 441 -9.98 -20.52 -11.51
N GLY A 442 -11.20 -21.01 -11.72
CA GLY A 442 -12.30 -20.75 -10.79
C GLY A 442 -13.26 -21.92 -10.63
N SER A 443 -14.22 -21.73 -9.73
CA SER A 443 -15.28 -22.67 -9.38
C SER A 443 -16.63 -21.95 -9.29
N GLY A 444 -17.71 -22.67 -9.58
CA GLY A 444 -19.09 -22.16 -9.49
C GLY A 444 -19.48 -21.17 -10.61
N GLY A 445 -18.60 -20.92 -11.58
CA GLY A 445 -18.85 -20.06 -12.73
C GLY A 445 -18.98 -20.80 -14.07
N ILE A 446 -19.24 -20.02 -15.12
CA ILE A 446 -19.36 -20.50 -16.50
C ILE A 446 -18.30 -19.84 -17.40
N THR A 447 -17.82 -20.60 -18.38
CA THR A 447 -16.93 -20.06 -19.42
C THR A 447 -17.76 -19.58 -20.61
N ARG A 448 -17.44 -18.39 -21.12
CA ARG A 448 -17.89 -17.90 -22.43
C ARG A 448 -16.72 -17.32 -23.20
N TYR A 449 -16.93 -17.07 -24.48
CA TYR A 449 -15.91 -16.48 -25.34
C TYR A 449 -16.39 -15.18 -25.96
N TRP A 450 -15.48 -14.23 -26.12
CA TRP A 450 -15.74 -13.01 -26.90
C TRP A 450 -14.83 -12.99 -28.11
N ALA A 451 -15.35 -12.39 -29.18
CA ALA A 451 -14.58 -12.04 -30.35
C ALA A 451 -15.04 -10.69 -30.90
N VAL A 452 -14.14 -9.99 -31.57
CA VAL A 452 -14.40 -8.70 -32.18
C VAL A 452 -14.13 -8.79 -33.68
N SER A 453 -15.13 -8.44 -34.48
CA SER A 453 -15.04 -8.33 -35.94
C SER A 453 -15.19 -6.87 -36.35
N ASN A 454 -14.14 -6.24 -36.86
CA ASN A 454 -14.20 -4.88 -37.41
C ASN A 454 -14.90 -3.87 -36.45
N GLY A 455 -14.50 -3.91 -35.17
CA GLY A 455 -15.05 -3.05 -34.10
C GLY A 455 -16.35 -3.54 -33.46
N VAL A 456 -16.92 -4.67 -33.88
CA VAL A 456 -18.16 -5.22 -33.32
C VAL A 456 -17.86 -6.44 -32.45
N LEU A 457 -18.22 -6.38 -31.17
CA LEU A 457 -18.04 -7.48 -30.22
C LEU A 457 -19.24 -8.44 -30.25
N THR A 458 -18.94 -9.73 -30.27
CA THR A 458 -19.91 -10.83 -30.13
C THR A 458 -19.50 -11.74 -28.97
N ILE A 459 -20.50 -12.23 -28.22
CA ILE A 459 -20.34 -13.17 -27.11
C ILE A 459 -20.87 -14.54 -27.56
N TYR A 460 -20.09 -15.59 -27.31
CA TYR A 460 -20.35 -16.98 -27.67
C TYR A 460 -20.46 -17.88 -26.45
#